data_AF-D3B1B7-F1
#
_entry.id   AF-D3B1B7-F1
#
_cell.length_a   1.000
_cell.length_b   1.000
_cell.length_c   1.000
_cell.angle_alpha   90.00
_cell.angle_beta   90.00
_cell.angle_gamma   90.00
#
_symmetry.space_group_name_H-M   'P 1'
#
loop_
_entity.id
_entity.type
_entity.pdbx_description
1 polymer ?
#
loop_
_entity_poly.entity_id
_entity_poly.type
_entity_poly.pdbx_seq_one_letter_code
_entity_poly.pdbx_strand_id
1 'polypeptide(L)'
;MSSEKKDFVDSTFRKKWDREYYEQRARDREAGLIADTDATAQQTKKQVTAPSVESLGSLEARTEDLNLMQRLGKVTVVNGVTPSSEQGGLYCEKCDVLLKDSVSMLDHYNSKKRMYSL
;
A
#
# COMPACT_ATOMS: atom_id res chain seq x y z
N MET A 1 -4.32 47.28 32.81
CA MET A 1 -5.48 46.38 32.70
C MET A 1 -4.97 45.07 32.12
N SER A 2 -4.25 44.27 32.92
CA SER A 2 -3.73 42.97 32.50
C SER A 2 -4.87 41.96 32.58
N SER A 3 -5.30 41.45 31.43
CA SER A 3 -6.32 40.41 31.36
C SER A 3 -5.61 39.05 31.47
N GLU A 4 -5.75 38.41 32.62
CA GLU A 4 -5.27 37.05 32.88
C GLU A 4 -6.00 36.07 31.96
N LYS A 5 -5.26 35.40 31.06
CA LYS A 5 -5.79 34.29 30.27
C LYS A 5 -5.79 33.04 31.15
N LYS A 6 -6.98 32.53 31.46
CA LYS A 6 -7.15 31.19 32.04
C LYS A 6 -6.95 30.14 30.97
N ASP A 7 -5.94 29.29 31.14
CA ASP A 7 -5.71 28.14 30.27
C ASP A 7 -6.78 27.08 30.55
N PHE A 8 -7.76 27.01 29.64
CA PHE A 8 -8.75 25.93 29.60
C PHE A 8 -8.08 24.67 29.05
N VAL A 9 -7.70 23.75 29.95
CA VAL A 9 -7.15 22.45 29.59
C VAL A 9 -8.29 21.53 29.16
N ASP A 10 -8.52 21.46 27.85
CA ASP A 10 -9.48 20.55 27.22
C ASP A 10 -8.89 19.12 27.15
N SER A 11 -9.48 18.16 27.87
CA SER A 11 -9.05 16.75 27.91
C SER A 11 -9.44 15.96 26.66
N THR A 12 -9.47 16.62 25.51
CA THR A 12 -9.80 16.00 24.24
C THR A 12 -8.51 15.44 23.64
N PHE A 13 -8.37 14.11 23.58
CA PHE A 13 -7.22 13.36 22.99
C PHE A 13 -6.94 13.64 21.50
N ARG A 14 -7.53 14.70 20.94
CA ARG A 14 -7.41 15.12 19.55
C ARG A 14 -6.35 16.21 19.49
N LYS A 15 -5.23 15.93 18.81
CA LYS A 15 -4.17 16.91 18.60
C LYS A 15 -4.76 18.19 17.99
N LYS A 16 -4.72 19.28 18.76
CA LYS A 16 -5.00 20.63 18.27
C LYS A 16 -3.71 21.24 17.79
N TRP A 17 -3.77 21.95 16.67
CA TRP A 17 -2.60 22.65 16.13
C TRP A 17 -2.31 23.86 17.01
N ASP A 18 -1.06 23.99 17.44
CA ASP A 18 -0.62 25.14 18.23
C ASP A 18 -0.35 26.33 17.30
N ARG A 19 -1.27 27.29 17.31
CA ARG A 19 -1.29 28.39 16.36
C ARG A 19 -0.02 29.27 16.44
N GLU A 20 0.49 29.51 17.65
CA GLU A 20 1.64 30.39 17.85
C GLU A 20 2.93 29.76 17.30
N TYR A 21 3.10 28.44 17.51
CA TYR A 21 4.20 27.67 16.94
C TYR A 21 4.21 27.71 15.40
N TYR A 22 3.05 27.54 14.77
CA TYR A 22 2.97 27.57 13.30
C TYR A 22 3.10 28.98 12.71
N GLU A 23 2.69 30.02 13.43
CA GLU A 23 2.93 31.42 13.03
C GLU A 23 4.42 31.79 13.11
N GLN A 24 5.14 31.33 14.14
CA GLN A 24 6.60 31.49 14.21
C GLN A 24 7.29 30.72 13.09
N ARG A 25 6.89 29.46 12.87
CA ARG A 25 7.43 28.62 11.79
C ARG A 25 7.18 29.21 10.40
N ALA A 26 6.06 29.92 10.20
CA ALA A 26 5.78 30.65 8.96
C ALA A 26 6.71 31.85 8.78
N ARG A 27 6.95 32.63 9.84
CA ARG A 27 7.93 33.74 9.80
C ARG A 27 9.35 33.24 9.57
N ASP A 28 9.74 32.13 10.18
CA ASP A 28 11.07 31.55 9.99
C ASP A 28 11.27 30.99 8.57
N ARG A 29 10.19 30.53 7.92
CA ARG A 29 10.17 30.15 6.50
C ARG A 29 10.29 31.39 5.59
N GLU A 30 9.57 32.47 5.87
CA GLU A 30 9.68 33.74 5.15
C GLU A 30 11.08 34.38 5.31
N ALA A 31 11.68 34.23 6.49
CA ALA A 31 13.05 34.68 6.79
C ALA A 31 14.14 33.77 6.20
N GLY A 32 13.78 32.67 5.52
CA GLY A 32 14.71 31.75 4.87
C GLY A 32 15.56 30.90 5.82
N LEU A 33 15.21 30.83 7.12
CA LEU A 33 15.95 30.09 8.13
C LEU A 33 15.59 28.59 8.16
N ILE A 34 14.45 28.21 7.59
CA ILE A 34 13.98 26.82 7.51
C ILE A 34 13.76 26.46 6.04
N ALA A 35 14.65 25.63 5.48
CA ALA A 35 14.43 24.98 4.19
C ALA A 35 13.33 23.91 4.34
N ASP A 36 12.39 23.84 3.39
CA ASP A 36 11.26 22.90 3.42
C ASP A 36 11.74 21.44 3.42
N THR A 37 11.89 20.86 4.61
CA THR A 37 12.13 19.43 4.81
C THR A 37 10.83 18.61 4.74
N ASP A 38 9.77 19.13 4.11
CA ASP A 38 8.53 18.38 3.85
C ASP A 38 8.78 17.14 2.94
N ALA A 39 9.96 17.07 2.30
CA ALA A 39 10.47 15.85 1.66
C ALA A 39 10.80 14.70 2.64
N THR A 40 11.09 14.98 3.92
CA THR A 40 11.46 13.95 4.92
C THR A 40 10.26 13.32 5.63
N ALA A 41 9.13 14.03 5.77
CA ALA A 41 7.92 13.47 6.38
C ALA A 41 7.28 12.39 5.50
N GLN A 42 7.45 12.45 4.17
CA GLN A 42 7.01 11.41 3.25
C GLN A 42 7.88 10.13 3.32
N GLN A 43 9.10 10.20 3.88
CA GLN A 43 10.02 9.06 3.95
C GLN A 43 9.69 8.06 5.07
N THR A 44 8.80 8.39 6.01
CA THR A 44 8.34 7.44 7.04
C THR A 44 7.18 6.55 6.61
N LYS A 45 6.58 6.79 5.42
CA LYS A 45 5.82 5.73 4.74
C LYS A 45 6.82 4.67 4.32
N LYS A 46 6.90 3.58 5.10
CA LYS A 46 7.61 2.32 4.81
C LYS A 46 8.01 2.28 3.33
N GLN A 47 9.24 2.70 3.06
CA GLN A 47 9.85 2.44 1.78
C GLN A 47 10.01 0.93 1.76
N VAL A 48 9.02 0.25 1.18
CA VAL A 48 9.26 -1.05 0.58
C VAL A 48 10.38 -0.75 -0.39
N THR A 49 11.60 -1.13 -0.01
CA THR A 49 12.79 -0.99 -0.84
C THR A 49 12.43 -1.68 -2.15
N ALA A 50 12.06 -0.87 -3.15
CA ALA A 50 11.87 -1.38 -4.49
C ALA A 50 13.23 -1.97 -4.85
N PRO A 51 13.30 -3.27 -5.19
CA PRO A 51 14.58 -3.88 -5.49
C PRO A 51 15.22 -3.12 -6.66
N SER A 52 16.54 -3.00 -6.60
CA SER A 52 17.36 -2.32 -7.62
C SER A 52 16.93 -2.76 -9.01
N VAL A 53 16.88 -1.82 -9.96
CA VAL A 53 16.46 -2.06 -11.35
C VAL A 53 17.29 -3.18 -12.01
N GLU A 54 18.49 -3.44 -11.48
CA GLU A 54 19.41 -4.51 -11.90
C GLU A 54 18.98 -5.93 -11.47
N SER A 55 18.11 -6.07 -10.47
CA SER A 55 17.52 -7.37 -10.08
C SER A 55 16.14 -7.60 -10.71
N LEU A 56 15.65 -6.67 -11.53
CA LEU A 56 14.55 -6.92 -12.45
C LEU A 56 15.13 -7.72 -13.61
N GLY A 57 15.45 -9.00 -13.36
CA GLY A 57 15.75 -9.95 -14.43
C GLY A 57 14.71 -9.75 -15.53
N SER A 58 15.19 -9.54 -16.75
CA SER A 58 14.48 -9.11 -17.94
C SER A 58 12.97 -9.29 -17.83
N LEU A 59 12.23 -8.18 -17.83
CA LEU A 59 10.77 -8.17 -17.86
C LEU A 59 10.33 -8.74 -19.22
N GLU A 60 10.39 -10.06 -19.35
CA GLU A 60 10.13 -10.75 -20.60
C GLU A 60 8.63 -10.82 -20.84
N ALA A 61 8.25 -10.59 -22.09
CA ALA A 61 6.89 -10.84 -22.53
C ALA A 61 6.59 -12.32 -22.31
N ARG A 62 5.44 -12.62 -21.69
CA ARG A 62 5.04 -13.99 -21.43
C ARG A 62 4.81 -14.73 -22.75
N THR A 63 5.47 -15.87 -22.94
CA THR A 63 5.33 -16.74 -24.11
C THR A 63 4.31 -17.86 -23.91
N GLU A 64 4.03 -18.21 -22.66
CA GLU A 64 3.09 -19.29 -22.30
C GLU A 64 1.70 -18.78 -21.92
N ASP A 65 0.69 -19.55 -22.32
CA ASP A 65 -0.71 -19.27 -21.98
C ASP A 65 -1.00 -19.59 -20.51
N LEU A 66 -1.69 -18.66 -19.85
CA LEU A 66 -2.07 -18.73 -18.43
C LEU A 66 -3.25 -19.66 -18.13
N ASN A 67 -3.80 -20.34 -19.13
CA ASN A 67 -4.93 -21.29 -19.02
C ASN A 67 -6.15 -20.79 -18.21
N LEU A 68 -6.40 -19.48 -18.16
CA LEU A 68 -7.50 -18.87 -17.38
C LEU A 68 -8.90 -19.28 -17.89
N MET A 69 -8.99 -19.71 -19.14
CA MET A 69 -10.24 -20.11 -19.78
C MET A 69 -10.66 -21.54 -19.40
N GLN A 70 -9.75 -22.38 -18.91
CA GLN A 70 -10.00 -23.81 -18.73
C GLN A 70 -11.08 -24.09 -17.66
N ARG A 71 -11.26 -23.18 -16.70
CA ARG A 71 -12.25 -23.30 -15.62
C ARG A 71 -13.56 -22.53 -15.91
N LEU A 72 -13.66 -21.83 -17.04
CA LEU A 72 -14.90 -21.14 -17.42
C LEU A 72 -15.99 -22.14 -17.80
N GLY A 73 -17.20 -21.91 -17.30
CA GLY A 73 -18.36 -22.77 -17.58
C GLY A 73 -18.33 -24.16 -16.92
N LYS A 74 -17.31 -24.46 -16.11
CA LYS A 74 -17.25 -25.71 -15.35
C LYS A 74 -17.83 -25.50 -13.95
N VAL A 75 -18.70 -26.41 -13.54
CA VAL A 75 -19.23 -26.45 -12.18
C VAL A 75 -18.43 -27.48 -11.39
N THR A 76 -17.72 -27.04 -10.36
CA THR A 76 -16.98 -27.92 -9.44
C THR A 76 -17.72 -28.01 -8.11
N VAL A 77 -17.84 -29.23 -7.58
CA VAL A 77 -18.43 -29.46 -6.25
C VAL A 77 -17.34 -29.21 -5.21
N VAL A 78 -17.57 -28.23 -4.34
CA VAL A 78 -16.64 -27.86 -3.27
C VAL A 78 -17.15 -28.43 -1.95
N ASN A 79 -16.37 -29.33 -1.34
CA ASN A 79 -16.64 -29.86 0.00
C ASN A 79 -15.99 -28.97 1.06
N GLY A 80 -16.48 -28.97 2.31
CA GLY A 80 -15.95 -28.10 3.37
C GLY A 80 -14.47 -28.30 3.74
N VAL A 81 -13.83 -29.38 3.29
CA VAL A 81 -12.43 -29.73 3.58
C VAL A 81 -11.55 -29.64 2.33
N THR A 82 -12.04 -29.08 1.22
CA THR A 82 -11.21 -28.98 0.00
C THR A 82 -10.08 -27.97 0.17
N PRO A 83 -8.85 -28.32 -0.26
CA PRO A 83 -7.72 -27.38 -0.24
C PRO A 83 -8.01 -26.16 -1.12
N SER A 84 -7.41 -25.01 -0.80
CA SER A 84 -7.64 -23.74 -1.50
C SER A 84 -7.37 -23.79 -3.02
N SER A 85 -6.56 -24.76 -3.50
CA SER A 85 -6.30 -24.99 -4.93
C SER A 85 -7.49 -25.54 -5.70
N GLU A 86 -8.34 -26.31 -5.01
CA GLU A 86 -9.53 -27.00 -5.54
C GLU A 86 -10.83 -26.26 -5.20
N GLN A 87 -10.76 -25.25 -4.34
CA GLN A 87 -11.86 -24.34 -4.09
C GLN A 87 -12.20 -23.54 -5.35
N GLY A 88 -13.48 -23.17 -5.48
CA GLY A 88 -14.00 -22.47 -6.65
C GLY A 88 -13.28 -21.14 -6.88
N GLY A 89 -12.57 -21.03 -8.01
CA GLY A 89 -11.80 -19.85 -8.39
C GLY A 89 -10.54 -20.19 -9.17
N LEU A 90 -9.72 -19.17 -9.39
CA LEU A 90 -8.36 -19.26 -9.92
C LEU A 90 -7.39 -19.20 -8.74
N TYR A 91 -6.47 -20.15 -8.65
CA TYR A 91 -5.52 -20.26 -7.55
C TYR A 91 -4.11 -19.85 -8.01
N CYS A 92 -3.39 -19.10 -7.18
CA CYS A 92 -1.97 -18.82 -7.41
C CYS A 92 -1.10 -19.58 -6.41
N GLU A 93 -0.26 -20.50 -6.90
CA GLU A 93 0.62 -21.36 -6.09
C GLU A 93 1.73 -20.61 -5.36
N LYS A 94 2.14 -19.43 -5.84
CA LYS A 94 3.23 -18.66 -5.20
C LYS A 94 2.75 -17.84 -4.00
N CYS A 95 1.51 -17.38 -4.04
CA CYS A 95 0.98 -16.48 -3.01
C CYS A 95 -0.06 -17.16 -2.11
N ASP A 96 -0.46 -18.39 -2.43
CA ASP A 96 -1.55 -19.12 -1.78
C ASP A 96 -2.86 -18.30 -1.67
N VAL A 97 -3.14 -17.50 -2.71
CA VAL A 97 -4.35 -16.69 -2.82
C VAL A 97 -5.29 -17.28 -3.86
N LEU A 98 -6.57 -17.33 -3.50
CA LEU A 98 -7.67 -17.64 -4.40
C LEU A 98 -8.32 -16.34 -4.92
N LEU A 99 -8.41 -16.22 -6.24
CA LEU A 99 -9.05 -15.10 -6.94
C LEU A 99 -10.27 -15.59 -7.72
N LYS A 100 -11.30 -14.76 -7.83
CA LYS A 100 -12.61 -15.17 -8.34
C LYS A 100 -12.80 -14.93 -9.84
N ASP A 101 -12.00 -14.05 -10.41
CA ASP A 101 -12.12 -13.57 -11.78
C ASP A 101 -10.77 -13.58 -12.50
N SER A 102 -10.83 -13.69 -13.82
CA SER A 102 -9.64 -13.74 -14.69
C SER A 102 -8.86 -12.43 -14.70
N VAL A 103 -9.55 -11.28 -14.59
CA VAL A 103 -8.91 -9.96 -14.58
C VAL A 103 -8.12 -9.76 -13.29
N SER A 104 -8.71 -10.04 -12.13
CA SER A 104 -7.97 -9.96 -10.87
C SER A 104 -6.81 -10.94 -10.81
N MET A 105 -6.97 -12.14 -11.38
CA MET A 105 -5.85 -13.09 -11.49
C MET A 105 -4.73 -12.56 -12.39
N LEU A 106 -5.04 -11.91 -13.51
CA LEU A 106 -4.04 -11.25 -14.36
C LEU A 106 -3.32 -10.10 -13.64
N ASP A 107 -4.06 -9.27 -12.91
CA ASP A 107 -3.48 -8.17 -12.14
C ASP A 107 -2.62 -8.70 -10.99
N HIS A 108 -3.02 -9.78 -10.34
CA HIS A 108 -2.18 -10.49 -9.39
C HIS A 108 -0.92 -11.02 -10.08
N TYR A 109 -1.07 -11.59 -11.28
CA TYR A 109 0.01 -12.05 -12.14
C TYR A 109 0.95 -10.95 -12.66
N ASN A 110 0.55 -9.69 -12.61
CA ASN A 110 1.40 -8.56 -13.01
C ASN A 110 1.78 -7.66 -11.81
N SER A 111 1.23 -7.95 -10.64
CA SER A 111 1.47 -7.14 -9.45
C SER A 111 2.93 -7.25 -9.00
N LYS A 112 3.49 -6.09 -8.65
CA LYS A 112 4.82 -5.96 -8.02
C LYS A 112 4.98 -6.91 -6.83
N LYS A 113 3.94 -7.06 -6.01
CA LYS A 113 3.96 -7.94 -4.84
C LYS A 113 4.26 -9.39 -5.20
N ARG A 114 3.57 -9.95 -6.20
CA ARG A 114 3.81 -11.34 -6.63
C ARG A 114 5.13 -11.47 -7.41
N MET A 115 5.55 -10.43 -8.13
CA MET A 115 6.87 -10.39 -8.79
C MET A 115 8.02 -10.41 -7.78
N TYR A 116 7.86 -9.72 -6.65
CA TYR A 116 8.87 -9.65 -5.58
C TYR A 116 8.72 -10.73 -4.51
N SER A 117 7.58 -11.42 -4.43
CA SER A 117 7.43 -12.59 -3.56
C SER A 117 8.12 -13.77 -4.22
N LEU A 118 9.42 -13.88 -3.97
CA LEU A 118 10.10 -15.17 -3.90
C LEU A 118 9.60 -15.92 -2.66
#